data_AF-A0A1X7AK28-F1
#
_entry.id   AF-A0A1X7AK28-F1
#
_cell.length_a   1.000
_cell.length_b   1.000
_cell.length_c   1.000
_cell.angle_alpha   90.00
_cell.angle_beta   90.00
_cell.angle_gamma   90.00
#
_symmetry.space_group_name_H-M   'P 1'
#
loop_
_entity.id
_entity.type
_entity.pdbx_description
1 polymer ?
#
loop_
_entity_poly.entity_id
_entity_poly.type
_entity_poly.pdbx_seq_one_letter_code
_entity_poly.pdbx_strand_id
1 'polypeptide(L)'
;MTLTWVDWAIAAIILISALISLARGFFREVLSLVTWLAAVVIAWLFSGSLAIAFEGYISTPSLRTIAAAAILFIATLLTGGLINAVIGKLVEVTGLTGTDRALGMIFGALRGVVLVTMLIGIAAYMPVQQDEWWRGSALIPHFEMVSDWLKRLAMDTLAPLFGGE
;
A
#
# COMPACT_ATOMS: atom_id res chain seq x y z
N MET A 1 6.04 -6.91 32.55
CA MET A 1 6.21 -6.43 31.16
C MET A 1 5.53 -5.07 31.06
N THR A 2 6.32 -4.00 30.96
CA THR A 2 5.82 -2.64 30.81
C THR A 2 5.81 -2.29 29.33
N LEU A 3 4.66 -1.84 28.80
CA LEU A 3 4.58 -1.37 27.42
C LEU A 3 5.46 -0.13 27.24
N THR A 4 6.30 -0.12 26.23
CA THR A 4 7.11 1.04 25.87
C THR A 4 6.28 2.05 25.07
N TRP A 5 6.80 3.26 24.89
CA TRP A 5 6.15 4.25 24.04
C TRP A 5 6.00 3.77 22.58
N VAL A 6 6.87 2.87 22.12
CA VAL A 6 6.76 2.26 20.79
C VAL A 6 5.61 1.30 20.68
N ASP A 7 5.33 0.51 21.73
CA ASP A 7 4.15 -0.35 21.75
C ASP A 7 2.86 0.47 21.62
N TRP A 8 2.80 1.63 22.29
CA TRP A 8 1.70 2.58 22.14
C TRP A 8 1.64 3.21 20.75
N ALA A 9 2.77 3.53 20.14
CA ALA A 9 2.82 4.04 18.77
C ALA A 9 2.31 3.01 17.76
N ILE A 10 2.73 1.74 17.89
CA ILE A 10 2.26 0.61 17.06
C ILE A 10 0.75 0.46 17.20
N ALA A 11 0.24 0.40 18.44
CA ALA A 11 -1.19 0.28 18.70
C ALA A 11 -1.96 1.47 18.12
N ALA A 12 -1.43 2.69 18.24
CA ALA A 12 -2.04 3.89 17.68
C ALA A 12 -2.11 3.84 16.14
N ILE A 13 -1.05 3.41 15.44
CA ILE A 13 -1.04 3.27 13.98
C ILE A 13 -2.12 2.29 13.53
N ILE A 14 -2.21 1.12 14.17
CA ILE A 14 -3.20 0.09 13.83
C ILE A 14 -4.62 0.61 14.11
N LEU A 15 -4.83 1.23 15.27
CA LEU A 15 -6.13 1.78 15.65
C LEU A 15 -6.57 2.89 14.70
N ILE A 16 -5.70 3.86 14.39
CA ILE A 16 -6.01 4.94 13.44
C ILE A 16 -6.32 4.35 12.07
N SER A 17 -5.53 3.38 11.60
CA SER A 17 -5.77 2.71 10.33
C SER A 17 -7.14 2.00 10.29
N ALA A 18 -7.52 1.33 11.38
CA ALA A 18 -8.82 0.70 11.55
C ALA A 18 -9.97 1.72 11.58
N LEU A 19 -9.82 2.83 12.31
CA LEU A 19 -10.84 3.87 12.41
C LEU A 19 -11.05 4.62 11.10
N ILE A 20 -9.98 4.94 10.38
CA ILE A 20 -10.07 5.54 9.03
C ILE A 20 -10.84 4.60 8.11
N SER A 21 -10.56 3.30 8.16
CA SER A 21 -11.18 2.31 7.29
C SER A 21 -12.62 1.98 7.70
N LEU A 22 -12.96 2.09 8.99
CA LEU A 22 -14.33 2.08 9.49
C LEU A 22 -15.13 3.26 8.91
N ALA A 23 -14.52 4.45 8.81
CA ALA A 23 -15.18 5.62 8.25
C ALA A 23 -15.36 5.51 6.72
N ARG A 24 -14.36 4.97 6.01
CA ARG A 24 -14.37 4.87 4.54
C ARG A 24 -15.15 3.67 4.00
N GLY A 25 -15.14 2.54 4.71
CA GLY A 25 -15.70 1.28 4.23
C GLY A 25 -14.69 0.39 3.50
N PHE A 26 -14.90 -0.93 3.56
CA PHE A 26 -14.06 -1.96 2.93
C PHE A 26 -13.98 -1.79 1.41
N PHE A 27 -15.13 -1.67 0.74
CA PHE A 27 -15.17 -1.63 -0.72
C PHE A 27 -14.38 -0.45 -1.28
N ARG A 28 -14.48 0.72 -0.64
CA ARG A 28 -13.74 1.90 -1.09
C ARG A 28 -12.24 1.72 -0.96
N GLU A 29 -11.80 1.04 0.10
CA GLU A 29 -10.41 0.80 0.37
C GLU A 29 -9.82 -0.22 -0.62
N VAL A 30 -10.50 -1.35 -0.85
CA VAL A 30 -10.08 -2.36 -1.83
C VAL A 30 -10.06 -1.78 -3.24
N LEU A 31 -11.11 -1.06 -3.65
CA LEU A 31 -11.15 -0.42 -4.97
C LEU A 31 -10.04 0.61 -5.15
N SER A 32 -9.69 1.35 -4.10
CA SER A 32 -8.57 2.28 -4.13
C SER A 32 -7.25 1.55 -4.39
N LEU A 33 -7.01 0.42 -3.73
CA LEU A 33 -5.79 -0.38 -3.93
C LEU A 33 -5.75 -1.02 -5.32
N VAL A 34 -6.86 -1.58 -5.79
CA VAL A 34 -6.99 -2.14 -7.14
C VAL A 34 -6.75 -1.05 -8.19
N THR A 35 -7.32 0.13 -8.01
CA THR A 35 -7.12 1.29 -8.91
C THR A 35 -5.66 1.69 -8.96
N TRP A 36 -4.97 1.71 -7.82
CA TRP A 36 -3.56 2.07 -7.76
C TRP A 36 -2.67 1.03 -8.47
N LEU A 37 -2.93 -0.26 -8.24
CA LEU A 37 -2.24 -1.36 -8.93
C LEU A 37 -2.49 -1.30 -10.45
N ALA A 38 -3.75 -1.13 -10.86
CA ALA A 38 -4.12 -0.98 -12.26
C ALA A 38 -3.42 0.22 -12.91
N ALA A 39 -3.32 1.36 -12.21
CA ALA A 39 -2.63 2.54 -12.71
C ALA A 39 -1.13 2.28 -12.95
N VAL A 40 -0.46 1.58 -12.04
CA VAL A 40 0.94 1.17 -12.23
C VAL A 40 1.07 0.23 -13.44
N VAL A 41 0.24 -0.81 -13.52
CA VAL A 41 0.28 -1.79 -14.61
C VAL A 41 0.02 -1.13 -15.96
N ILE A 42 -1.00 -0.27 -16.05
CA ILE A 42 -1.34 0.44 -17.29
C ILE A 42 -0.20 1.40 -17.68
N ALA A 43 0.32 2.18 -16.73
CA ALA A 43 1.44 3.07 -17.01
C ALA A 43 2.68 2.29 -17.49
N TRP A 44 2.98 1.15 -16.89
CA TRP A 44 4.12 0.32 -17.28
C TRP A 44 3.94 -0.27 -18.68
N LEU A 45 2.78 -0.87 -18.97
CA LEU A 45 2.55 -1.57 -20.24
C LEU A 45 2.35 -0.61 -21.43
N PHE A 46 1.69 0.53 -21.22
CA PHE A 46 1.25 1.39 -22.33
C PHE A 46 2.05 2.70 -22.48
N SER A 47 2.98 3.01 -21.57
CA SER A 47 3.79 4.23 -21.67
C SER A 47 4.58 4.32 -22.97
N GLY A 48 5.15 3.22 -23.45
CA GLY A 48 5.87 3.18 -24.73
C GLY A 48 4.98 3.54 -25.93
N SER A 49 3.77 3.00 -25.98
CA SER A 49 2.81 3.29 -27.06
C SER A 49 2.36 4.75 -27.06
N LEU A 50 2.07 5.31 -25.88
CA LEU A 50 1.67 6.71 -25.77
C LEU A 50 2.85 7.68 -25.99
N ALA A 51 4.09 7.27 -25.69
CA ALA A 51 5.29 8.09 -25.91
C ALA A 51 5.52 8.48 -27.38
N ILE A 52 5.02 7.68 -28.33
CA ILE A 52 5.10 7.98 -29.78
C ILE A 52 4.34 9.28 -30.09
N ALA A 53 3.21 9.53 -29.43
CA ALA A 53 2.43 10.75 -29.61
C ALA A 53 3.19 12.03 -29.19
N PHE A 54 4.27 11.89 -28.41
CA PHE A 54 5.10 13.00 -27.95
C PHE A 54 6.35 13.25 -28.79
N GLU A 55 6.59 12.49 -29.87
CA GLU A 55 7.80 12.60 -30.71
C GLU A 55 8.04 14.00 -31.27
N GLY A 56 6.99 14.71 -31.66
CA GLY A 56 7.09 16.08 -32.19
C GLY A 56 7.20 17.18 -31.13
N TYR A 57 7.03 16.85 -29.85
CA TYR A 57 6.95 17.83 -28.76
C TYR A 57 8.10 17.73 -27.77
N ILE A 58 8.65 16.53 -27.56
CA ILE A 58 9.71 16.28 -26.58
C ILE A 58 10.84 15.51 -27.27
N SER A 59 11.98 16.18 -27.45
CA SER A 59 13.14 15.59 -28.13
C SER A 59 13.78 14.44 -27.34
N THR A 60 13.76 14.52 -26.01
CA THR A 60 14.40 13.53 -25.13
C THR A 60 13.54 12.27 -24.96
N PRO A 61 13.99 11.08 -25.41
CA PRO A 61 13.17 9.86 -25.38
C PRO A 61 12.75 9.42 -23.97
N SER A 62 13.65 9.50 -22.99
CA SER A 62 13.32 9.13 -21.60
C SER A 62 12.22 10.03 -21.02
N LEU A 63 12.25 11.33 -21.32
CA LEU A 63 11.25 12.28 -20.86
C LEU A 63 9.88 12.03 -21.51
N ARG A 64 9.84 11.57 -22.77
CA ARG A 64 8.58 11.14 -23.43
C ARG A 64 7.92 9.98 -22.69
N THR A 65 8.69 8.92 -22.41
CA THR A 65 8.17 7.74 -21.72
C THR A 65 7.70 8.08 -20.30
N ILE A 66 8.47 8.91 -19.57
CA ILE A 66 8.09 9.36 -18.23
C ILE A 66 6.80 10.18 -18.27
N ALA A 67 6.68 11.13 -19.21
CA ALA A 67 5.47 11.94 -19.36
C ALA A 67 4.26 11.07 -19.72
N ALA A 68 4.42 10.14 -20.67
CA ALA A 68 3.37 9.20 -21.06
C ALA A 68 2.92 8.31 -19.89
N ALA A 69 3.87 7.74 -19.14
CA ALA A 69 3.58 6.95 -17.95
C ALA A 69 2.82 7.77 -16.90
N ALA A 70 3.26 9.01 -16.63
CA ALA A 70 2.60 9.89 -15.67
C ALA A 70 1.16 10.23 -16.09
N ILE A 71 0.93 10.52 -17.37
CA ILE A 71 -0.41 10.79 -17.90
C ILE A 71 -1.31 9.56 -17.76
N LEU A 72 -0.84 8.38 -18.18
CA LEU A 72 -1.60 7.14 -18.05
C LEU A 72 -1.93 6.81 -16.60
N PHE A 73 -0.95 6.98 -15.71
CA PHE A 73 -1.11 6.75 -14.28
C PHE A 73 -2.20 7.67 -13.70
N ILE A 74 -2.09 8.98 -13.92
CA ILE A 74 -3.06 9.97 -13.43
C ILE A 74 -4.44 9.74 -14.04
N ALA A 75 -4.53 9.52 -15.35
CA ALA A 75 -5.80 9.27 -16.03
C ALA A 75 -6.50 8.02 -15.48
N THR A 76 -5.74 6.96 -15.20
CA THR A 76 -6.27 5.74 -14.58
C THR A 76 -6.75 5.99 -13.15
N LEU A 77 -5.98 6.72 -12.33
CA LEU A 77 -6.39 7.07 -10.98
C LEU A 77 -7.67 7.92 -10.96
N LEU A 78 -7.79 8.89 -11.87
CA LEU A 78 -9.00 9.71 -11.98
C LEU A 78 -10.21 8.87 -12.38
N THR A 79 -10.05 7.99 -13.36
CA THR A 79 -11.11 7.10 -13.84
C THR A 79 -11.53 6.12 -12.75
N GLY A 80 -10.57 5.45 -12.10
CA GLY A 80 -10.85 4.54 -10.99
C GLY A 80 -11.43 5.24 -9.77
N GLY A 81 -11.03 6.49 -9.50
CA GLY A 81 -11.62 7.34 -8.47
C GLY A 81 -13.11 7.62 -8.73
N LEU A 82 -13.48 7.90 -9.98
CA LEU A 82 -14.88 8.06 -10.38
C LEU A 82 -15.67 6.76 -10.20
N ILE A 83 -15.11 5.63 -10.63
CA ILE A 83 -15.71 4.30 -10.42
C ILE A 83 -15.93 4.04 -8.93
N ASN A 84 -14.92 4.34 -8.10
CA ASN A 84 -15.01 4.18 -6.65
C ASN A 84 -16.12 5.05 -6.04
N ALA A 85 -16.30 6.28 -6.52
CA ALA A 85 -17.39 7.15 -6.08
C ALA A 85 -18.78 6.57 -6.43
N VAL A 86 -18.93 5.99 -7.61
CA VAL A 86 -20.19 5.33 -8.03
C VAL A 86 -20.45 4.09 -7.19
N ILE A 87 -19.47 3.21 -7.02
CA ILE A 87 -19.62 2.00 -6.21
C ILE A 87 -19.90 2.35 -4.75
N GLY A 88 -19.24 3.37 -4.20
CA GLY A 88 -19.50 3.87 -2.86
C GLY A 88 -20.96 4.25 -2.65
N LYS A 89 -21.60 4.89 -3.63
CA LYS A 89 -23.04 5.19 -3.60
C LYS A 89 -23.91 3.94 -3.72
N LEU A 90 -23.52 2.97 -4.54
CA LEU A 90 -24.25 1.70 -4.66
C LEU A 90 -24.28 0.95 -3.32
N VAL A 91 -23.16 0.90 -2.59
CA VAL A 91 -23.10 0.27 -1.26
C VAL A 91 -24.00 0.99 -0.26
N GLU A 92 -24.07 2.33 -0.33
CA GLU A 92 -24.98 3.10 0.53
C GLU A 92 -26.46 2.77 0.24
N VAL A 93 -26.81 2.61 -1.04
CA VAL A 93 -28.19 2.31 -1.47
C VAL A 93 -28.61 0.87 -1.14
N THR A 94 -27.70 -0.10 -1.13
CA THR A 94 -28.04 -1.49 -0.75
C THR A 94 -28.30 -1.66 0.75
N GLY A 95 -28.03 -0.64 1.57
CA GLY A 95 -28.19 -0.71 3.03
C GLY A 95 -27.10 -1.54 3.73
N LEU A 96 -26.10 -2.02 2.99
CA LEU A 96 -25.00 -2.84 3.53
C LEU A 96 -23.88 -2.00 4.18
N THR A 97 -24.07 -0.70 4.34
CA THR A 97 -23.10 0.25 4.91
C THR A 97 -22.53 -0.19 6.26
N GLY A 98 -23.35 -0.81 7.13
CA GLY A 98 -22.88 -1.31 8.43
C GLY A 98 -21.84 -2.43 8.28
N THR A 99 -22.13 -3.43 7.47
CA THR A 99 -21.23 -4.56 7.20
C THR A 99 -19.98 -4.11 6.45
N ASP A 100 -20.12 -3.24 5.44
CA ASP A 100 -18.99 -2.66 4.70
C ASP A 100 -18.01 -1.92 5.62
N ARG A 101 -18.53 -1.12 6.56
CA ARG A 101 -17.69 -0.42 7.55
C ARG A 101 -17.04 -1.38 8.54
N ALA A 102 -17.76 -2.39 9.02
CA ALA A 102 -17.19 -3.39 9.93
C ALA A 102 -16.05 -4.19 9.27
N LEU A 103 -16.24 -4.65 8.03
CA LEU A 103 -15.18 -5.26 7.23
C LEU A 103 -14.04 -4.26 6.97
N GLY A 104 -14.38 -2.99 6.77
CA GLY A 104 -13.41 -1.90 6.62
C GLY A 104 -12.51 -1.77 7.83
N MET A 105 -13.03 -1.87 9.05
CA MET A 105 -12.23 -1.85 10.27
C MET A 105 -11.21 -2.99 10.31
N ILE A 106 -11.64 -4.22 10.01
CA ILE A 106 -10.76 -5.40 9.99
C ILE A 106 -9.66 -5.21 8.94
N PHE A 107 -10.06 -4.80 7.73
CA PHE A 107 -9.13 -4.52 6.65
C PHE A 107 -8.13 -3.41 7.03
N GLY A 108 -8.61 -2.34 7.67
CA GLY A 108 -7.78 -1.25 8.16
C GLY A 108 -6.81 -1.68 9.24
N ALA A 109 -7.21 -2.57 10.16
CA ALA A 109 -6.32 -3.13 11.16
C ALA A 109 -5.22 -3.98 10.51
N LEU A 110 -5.57 -4.85 9.56
CA LEU A 110 -4.61 -5.65 8.79
C LEU A 110 -3.63 -4.76 8.01
N ARG A 111 -4.13 -3.71 7.33
CA ARG A 111 -3.29 -2.70 6.67
C ARG A 111 -2.36 -2.02 7.67
N GLY A 112 -2.85 -1.68 8.85
CA GLY A 112 -2.04 -1.10 9.93
C GLY A 112 -0.91 -2.03 10.37
N VAL A 113 -1.19 -3.33 10.51
CA VAL A 113 -0.19 -4.35 10.80
C VAL A 113 0.87 -4.39 9.70
N VAL A 114 0.47 -4.45 8.43
CA VAL A 114 1.41 -4.43 7.29
C VAL A 114 2.28 -3.17 7.29
N LEU A 115 1.69 -2.00 7.52
CA LEU A 115 2.43 -0.74 7.60
C LEU A 115 3.48 -0.75 8.73
N VAL A 116 3.09 -1.21 9.92
CA VAL A 116 4.03 -1.35 11.06
C VAL A 116 5.13 -2.37 10.74
N THR A 117 4.80 -3.52 10.15
CA THR A 117 5.78 -4.51 9.72
C THR A 117 6.80 -3.91 8.75
N MET A 118 6.36 -3.11 7.77
CA MET A 118 7.27 -2.43 6.84
C MET A 118 8.16 -1.42 7.56
N LEU A 119 7.61 -0.61 8.48
CA LEU A 119 8.39 0.37 9.26
C LEU A 119 9.46 -0.31 10.14
N ILE A 120 9.10 -1.38 10.85
CA ILE A 120 10.03 -2.16 11.67
C ILE A 120 11.07 -2.85 10.78
N GLY A 121 10.64 -3.43 9.65
CA GLY A 121 11.54 -4.06 8.69
C GLY A 121 12.58 -3.09 8.11
N ILE A 122 12.22 -1.82 7.91
CA ILE A 122 13.13 -0.73 7.51
C ILE A 122 14.03 -0.32 8.69
N ALA A 123 13.46 -0.12 9.88
CA ALA A 123 14.20 0.28 11.07
C ALA A 123 15.24 -0.78 11.48
N ALA A 124 15.01 -2.06 11.20
CA ALA A 124 15.95 -3.14 11.47
C ALA A 124 17.30 -2.98 10.71
N TYR A 125 17.36 -2.18 9.64
CA TYR A 125 18.61 -1.84 8.94
C TYR A 125 19.41 -0.73 9.63
N MET A 126 18.86 -0.11 10.68
CA MET A 126 19.51 0.89 11.51
C MET A 126 19.99 0.24 12.83
N PRO A 127 20.94 0.84 13.59
CA PRO A 127 21.46 0.27 14.82
C PRO A 127 20.50 0.36 16.03
N VAL A 128 19.19 0.22 15.79
CA VAL A 128 18.11 0.38 16.78
C VAL A 128 18.08 -0.75 17.82
N GLN A 129 18.74 -1.89 17.56
CA GLN A 129 18.74 -3.04 18.46
C GLN A 129 19.48 -2.77 19.78
N GLN A 130 20.32 -1.74 19.84
CA GLN A 130 21.03 -1.34 21.05
C GLN A 130 20.18 -0.46 21.96
N ASP A 131 19.09 0.12 21.44
CA ASP A 131 18.27 1.08 22.17
C ASP A 131 17.29 0.38 23.12
N GLU A 132 17.04 1.01 24.27
CA GLU A 132 16.09 0.49 25.28
C GLU A 132 14.65 0.43 24.78
N TRP A 133 14.25 1.38 23.93
CA TRP A 133 12.89 1.43 23.38
C TRP A 133 12.60 0.27 22.41
N TRP A 134 13.64 -0.26 21.73
CA TRP A 134 13.53 -1.42 20.86
C TRP A 134 13.50 -2.71 21.67
N ARG A 135 14.51 -2.92 22.53
CA ARG A 135 14.65 -4.16 23.33
C ARG A 135 13.54 -4.33 24.37
N GLY A 136 13.02 -3.22 24.90
CA GLY A 136 11.96 -3.23 25.92
C GLY A 136 10.55 -3.44 25.37
N SER A 137 10.36 -3.35 24.04
CA SER A 137 9.03 -3.46 23.42
C SER A 137 8.50 -4.89 23.46
N ALA A 138 7.22 -5.03 23.80
CA ALA A 138 6.54 -6.33 23.74
C ALA A 138 6.10 -6.70 22.31
N LEU A 139 5.82 -5.70 21.47
CA LEU A 139 5.26 -5.91 20.14
C LEU A 139 6.33 -6.11 19.05
N ILE A 140 7.46 -5.39 19.11
CA ILE A 140 8.50 -5.43 18.06
C ILE A 140 8.89 -6.86 17.64
N PRO A 141 9.18 -7.82 18.55
CA PRO A 141 9.59 -9.17 18.16
C PRO A 141 8.57 -9.90 17.28
N HIS A 142 7.28 -9.64 17.48
CA HIS A 142 6.20 -10.24 16.69
C HIS A 142 6.21 -9.68 15.26
N PHE A 143 6.46 -8.37 15.10
CA PHE A 143 6.53 -7.73 13.80
C PHE A 143 7.83 -8.02 13.06
N GLU A 144 8.95 -8.22 13.78
CA GLU A 144 10.21 -8.73 13.19
C GLU A 144 10.01 -10.10 12.56
N MET A 145 9.31 -11.03 13.26
CA MET A 145 8.98 -12.35 12.72
C MET A 145 8.17 -12.26 11.42
N VAL A 146 7.15 -11.39 11.37
CA VAL A 146 6.34 -11.18 10.16
C VAL A 146 7.18 -10.54 9.04
N SER A 147 8.02 -9.57 9.37
CA SER A 147 8.94 -8.92 8.42
C SER A 147 9.90 -9.94 7.80
N ASP A 148 10.49 -10.81 8.60
CA ASP A 148 11.43 -11.82 8.13
C ASP A 148 10.74 -12.88 7.27
N TRP A 149 9.51 -13.27 7.63
CA TRP A 149 8.69 -14.12 6.77
C TRP A 149 8.39 -13.47 5.42
N LEU A 150 8.01 -12.18 5.40
CA LEU A 150 7.76 -11.42 4.18
C LEU A 150 9.03 -11.30 3.32
N LYS A 151 10.18 -11.03 3.94
CA LYS A 151 11.48 -10.95 3.24
C LYS A 151 11.84 -12.29 2.58
N ARG A 152 11.62 -13.41 3.27
CA ARG A 152 11.82 -14.76 2.71
C ARG A 152 10.88 -15.02 1.54
N LEU A 153 9.59 -14.74 1.70
CA LEU A 153 8.61 -14.91 0.63
C LEU A 153 8.96 -14.06 -0.60
N ALA A 154 9.34 -12.80 -0.37
CA ALA A 154 9.78 -11.91 -1.44
C ALA A 154 11.05 -12.45 -2.12
N MET A 155 12.03 -12.94 -1.36
CA MET A 155 13.23 -13.55 -1.92
C MET A 155 12.88 -14.79 -2.75
N ASP A 156 12.07 -15.71 -2.24
CA ASP A 156 11.73 -16.95 -2.94
C ASP A 156 10.90 -16.71 -4.21
N THR A 157 10.05 -15.68 -4.21
CA THR A 157 9.22 -15.32 -5.38
C THR A 157 9.96 -14.49 -6.42
N LEU A 158 10.87 -13.61 -5.99
CA LEU A 158 11.61 -12.72 -6.87
C LEU A 158 12.94 -13.31 -7.33
N ALA A 159 13.58 -14.21 -6.56
CA ALA A 159 14.84 -14.86 -6.94
C ALA A 159 14.78 -15.52 -8.32
N PRO A 160 13.69 -16.18 -8.75
CA PRO A 160 13.57 -16.69 -10.11
C PRO A 160 13.47 -15.61 -11.19
N LEU A 161 12.98 -14.41 -10.86
CA LEU A 161 12.85 -13.28 -11.80
C LEU A 161 14.17 -12.51 -11.97
N PHE A 162 15.04 -12.55 -10.97
CA PHE A 162 16.38 -11.95 -11.00
C PHE A 162 17.50 -12.97 -11.25
N GLY A 163 17.18 -14.27 -11.29
CA GLY A 163 18.11 -15.40 -11.39
C GLY A 163 18.15 -16.09 -12.75
N GLY A 164 17.92 -15.37 -13.85
CA GLY A 164 18.45 -15.73 -15.16
C GLY A 164 19.36 -14.59 -15.64
N GLU A 165 20.65 -14.75 -15.88
CA GLU A 165 21.51 -15.94 -16.00
C GLU A 165 22.59 -16.01 -14.90
#